data_AF-A0A1F6D971-F1
#
_entry.id   AF-A0A1F6D971-F1
#
_cell.length_a   1.000
_cell.length_b   1.000
_cell.length_c   1.000
_cell.angle_alpha   90.00
_cell.angle_beta   90.00
_cell.angle_gamma   90.00
#
_symmetry.space_group_name_H-M   'P 1'
#
loop_
_entity.id
_entity.type
_entity.pdbx_description
1 polymer ?
#
loop_
_entity_poly.entity_id
_entity_poly.type
_entity_poly.pdbx_seq_one_letter_code
_entity_poly.pdbx_strand_id
1 'polypeptide(L)'
;MPEDFDWEEAFAKVTRRGAPRLRDSKQLSAQQREVLYEHVVSHGRLKHAAAFVDAHAIDSIGIVNAANEAASVALTELSISAGRVEVLLDAGLRVPSKWQQRSFVRGDETIPVIALASIVAKVSRDRTMEDLSSQYAPYHFEAHKGYGTLAHRRAISRAGLSEIHRTSFCRGLRIGPKSV
;
A
#
# COMPACT_ATOMS: atom_id res chain seq x y z
N MET A 1 5.76 13.53 -17.13
CA MET A 1 6.76 12.64 -16.46
C MET A 1 8.12 13.23 -16.76
N PRO A 2 9.09 13.21 -15.82
CA PRO A 2 10.44 13.71 -16.10
C PRO A 2 11.01 12.95 -17.30
N GLU A 3 11.35 13.68 -18.36
CA GLU A 3 11.91 13.10 -19.60
C GLU A 3 13.35 12.60 -19.38
N ASP A 4 13.99 13.09 -18.31
CA ASP A 4 15.36 12.80 -17.90
C ASP A 4 15.46 11.69 -16.84
N PHE A 5 14.36 10.96 -16.62
CA PHE A 5 14.32 9.76 -15.77
C PHE A 5 14.19 8.52 -16.65
N ASP A 6 15.12 7.58 -16.52
CA ASP A 6 15.11 6.33 -17.28
C ASP A 6 14.09 5.34 -16.70
N TRP A 7 12.84 5.49 -17.16
CA TRP A 7 11.75 4.60 -16.79
C TRP A 7 11.98 3.18 -17.32
N GLU A 8 12.71 3.00 -18.42
CA GLU A 8 13.00 1.66 -18.94
C GLU A 8 13.98 0.92 -18.04
N GLU A 9 15.06 1.57 -17.60
CA GLU A 9 16.01 1.01 -16.64
C GLU A 9 15.31 0.58 -15.35
N ALA A 10 14.43 1.45 -14.82
CA ALA A 10 13.72 1.18 -13.58
C ALA A 10 12.88 -0.11 -13.64
N PHE A 11 12.23 -0.38 -14.78
CA PHE A 11 11.38 -1.56 -14.93
C PHE A 11 12.08 -2.78 -15.54
N ALA A 12 13.16 -2.59 -16.31
CA ALA A 12 13.92 -3.67 -16.93
C ALA A 12 14.51 -4.67 -15.92
N LYS A 13 14.66 -4.25 -14.65
CA LYS A 13 15.11 -5.13 -13.55
C LYS A 13 14.12 -6.25 -13.22
N VAL A 14 12.84 -6.07 -13.55
CA VAL A 14 11.78 -7.03 -13.18
C VAL A 14 10.85 -7.42 -14.32
N THR A 15 10.95 -6.77 -15.48
CA THR A 15 10.21 -7.13 -16.70
C THR A 15 11.15 -7.75 -17.74
N ARG A 16 10.63 -8.67 -18.58
CA ARG A 16 11.41 -9.19 -19.72
C ARG A 16 11.53 -8.09 -20.80
N ARG A 17 12.65 -8.09 -21.55
CA ARG A 17 12.85 -7.25 -22.75
C ARG A 17 11.60 -7.28 -23.63
N GLY A 18 11.05 -6.10 -23.94
CA GLY A 18 9.87 -5.93 -24.80
C GLY A 18 8.50 -5.89 -24.09
N ALA A 19 8.44 -5.91 -22.76
CA ALA A 19 7.20 -5.66 -22.00
C ALA A 19 7.21 -4.24 -21.40
N PRO A 20 6.66 -3.23 -22.10
CA PRO A 20 6.93 -1.82 -21.80
C PRO A 20 6.23 -1.26 -20.55
N ARG A 21 5.54 -2.08 -19.74
CA ARG A 21 4.67 -1.55 -18.67
C ARG A 21 4.62 -2.49 -17.48
N LEU A 22 4.92 -1.94 -16.30
CA LEU A 22 4.54 -2.56 -15.03
C LEU A 22 3.02 -2.53 -14.97
N ARG A 23 2.37 -3.62 -15.36
CA ARG A 23 0.91 -3.64 -15.53
C ARG A 23 0.15 -3.82 -14.23
N ASP A 24 0.76 -4.27 -13.14
CA ASP A 24 0.16 -4.37 -11.80
C ASP A 24 1.25 -4.80 -10.81
N SER A 25 1.41 -4.08 -9.69
CA SER A 25 2.34 -4.48 -8.62
C SER A 25 2.01 -5.85 -8.01
N LYS A 26 0.76 -6.30 -8.12
CA LYS A 26 0.26 -7.60 -7.65
C LYS A 26 0.55 -8.74 -8.64
N GLN A 27 0.82 -8.44 -9.91
CA GLN A 27 1.30 -9.44 -10.88
C GLN A 27 2.78 -9.78 -10.69
N LEU A 28 3.52 -8.92 -9.98
CA LEU A 28 4.90 -9.21 -9.60
C LEU A 28 4.95 -10.20 -8.43
N SER A 29 6.01 -10.99 -8.38
CA SER A 29 6.36 -11.75 -7.17
C SER A 29 6.77 -10.80 -6.03
N ALA A 30 6.76 -11.29 -4.79
CA ALA A 30 7.26 -10.53 -3.65
C ALA A 30 8.72 -10.09 -3.85
N GLN A 31 9.56 -11.00 -4.35
CA GLN A 31 10.96 -10.71 -4.66
C GLN A 31 11.13 -9.62 -5.72
N GLN A 32 10.31 -9.62 -6.78
CA GLN A 32 10.35 -8.57 -7.80
C GLN A 32 9.93 -7.21 -7.22
N ARG A 33 8.93 -7.17 -6.35
CA ARG A 33 8.55 -5.92 -5.66
C ARG A 33 9.67 -5.40 -4.79
N GLU A 34 10.37 -6.27 -4.07
CA GLU A 34 11.52 -5.88 -3.24
C GLU A 34 12.66 -5.29 -4.08
N VAL A 35 13.00 -5.89 -5.22
CA VAL A 35 14.00 -5.33 -6.15
C VAL A 35 13.63 -3.92 -6.60
N LEU A 36 12.37 -3.68 -6.93
CA LEU A 36 11.89 -2.34 -7.32
C LEU A 36 11.87 -1.37 -6.15
N TYR A 37 11.46 -1.83 -4.96
CA TYR A 37 11.47 -1.02 -3.75
C TYR A 37 12.89 -0.51 -3.46
N GLU A 38 13.87 -1.42 -3.44
CA GLU A 38 15.27 -1.05 -3.22
C GLU A 38 15.80 -0.12 -4.32
N HIS A 39 15.36 -0.31 -5.58
CA HIS A 39 15.70 0.63 -6.64
C HIS A 39 15.14 2.03 -6.39
N VAL A 40 13.88 2.16 -5.98
CA VAL A 40 13.27 3.46 -5.65
C VAL A 40 14.00 4.13 -4.49
N VAL A 41 14.27 3.38 -3.42
CA VAL A 41 14.92 3.90 -2.21
C VAL A 41 16.36 4.33 -2.46
N SER A 42 17.11 3.59 -3.27
CA SER A 42 18.53 3.86 -3.55
C SER A 42 18.79 4.87 -4.68
N HIS A 43 17.79 5.25 -5.48
CA HIS A 43 18.00 6.08 -6.67
C HIS A 43 18.51 7.51 -6.36
N GLY A 44 18.22 8.06 -5.18
CA GLY A 44 18.61 9.42 -4.77
C GLY A 44 17.84 10.57 -5.46
N ARG A 45 17.28 10.36 -6.66
CA ARG A 45 16.38 11.33 -7.35
C ARG A 45 14.91 11.07 -7.06
N LEU A 46 14.57 9.84 -6.67
CA LEU A 46 13.20 9.43 -6.33
C LEU A 46 12.93 9.66 -4.84
N LYS A 47 12.28 10.78 -4.54
CA LYS A 47 11.68 10.96 -3.21
C LYS A 47 10.49 10.03 -3.07
N HIS A 48 10.42 9.34 -1.94
CA HIS A 48 9.39 8.36 -1.63
C HIS A 48 8.96 8.50 -0.17
N ALA A 49 7.72 8.13 0.10
CA ALA A 49 7.11 8.16 1.42
C ALA A 49 5.97 7.13 1.45
N ALA A 50 5.69 6.59 2.63
CA ALA A 50 4.58 5.68 2.87
C ALA A 50 3.96 6.02 4.22
N ALA A 51 2.65 6.23 4.24
CA ALA A 51 1.91 6.54 5.45
C ALA A 51 0.83 5.50 5.71
N PHE A 52 0.48 5.34 6.99
CA PHE A 52 -0.49 4.36 7.46
C PHE A 52 -1.55 5.05 8.30
N VAL A 53 -2.78 4.55 8.20
CA VAL A 53 -3.89 4.92 9.08
C VAL A 53 -4.31 3.67 9.83
N ASP A 54 -4.45 3.78 11.14
CA ASP A 54 -4.75 2.64 12.01
C ASP A 54 -6.18 2.13 11.82
N ALA A 55 -6.45 0.95 12.37
CA ALA A 55 -7.73 0.26 12.21
C ALA A 55 -8.90 1.02 12.86
N HIS A 56 -8.67 1.69 14.00
CA HIS A 56 -9.69 2.43 14.71
C HIS A 56 -10.11 3.68 13.92
N ALA A 57 -9.14 4.43 13.39
CA ALA A 57 -9.40 5.55 12.50
C ALA A 57 -10.17 5.09 11.25
N ILE A 58 -9.75 3.98 10.61
CA ILE A 58 -10.47 3.41 9.46
C ILE A 58 -11.91 3.06 9.80
N ASP A 59 -12.16 2.44 10.95
CA ASP A 59 -13.51 2.11 11.41
C ASP A 59 -14.36 3.37 11.67
N SER A 60 -13.73 4.47 12.11
CA SER A 60 -14.40 5.74 12.39
C SER A 60 -14.73 6.57 11.14
N ILE A 61 -13.78 6.73 10.23
CA ILE A 61 -13.92 7.65 9.08
C ILE A 61 -14.22 6.93 7.77
N GLY A 62 -14.14 5.61 7.74
CA GLY A 62 -14.31 4.77 6.56
C GLY A 62 -13.05 4.66 5.70
N ILE A 63 -12.93 3.53 4.98
CA ILE A 63 -11.70 3.17 4.25
C ILE A 63 -11.32 4.16 3.15
N VAL A 64 -12.29 4.79 2.49
CA VAL A 64 -12.02 5.78 1.43
C VAL A 64 -11.37 7.04 2.00
N ASN A 65 -11.91 7.56 3.10
CA ASN A 65 -11.35 8.75 3.74
C ASN A 65 -9.97 8.45 4.35
N ALA A 66 -9.81 7.28 4.99
CA ALA A 66 -8.52 6.84 5.50
C ALA A 66 -7.46 6.67 4.39
N ALA A 67 -7.84 6.18 3.22
CA ALA A 67 -6.93 6.09 2.08
C ALA A 67 -6.50 7.48 1.56
N ASN A 68 -7.43 8.45 1.50
CA ASN A 68 -7.12 9.84 1.15
C ASN A 68 -6.23 10.52 2.20
N GLU A 69 -6.45 10.24 3.49
CA GLU A 69 -5.62 10.73 4.58
C GLU A 69 -4.20 10.18 4.48
N ALA A 70 -4.03 8.87 4.32
CA ALA A 70 -2.72 8.26 4.10
C ALA A 70 -1.98 8.88 2.89
N ALA A 71 -2.68 9.07 1.76
CA ALA A 71 -2.08 9.72 0.60
C ALA A 71 -1.63 11.16 0.89
N SER A 72 -2.41 11.90 1.69
CA SER A 72 -2.12 13.29 2.07
C SER A 72 -0.92 13.39 3.02
N VAL A 73 -0.81 12.47 3.98
CA VAL A 73 0.32 12.38 4.91
C VAL A 73 1.59 12.03 4.15
N ALA A 74 1.56 10.97 3.31
CA ALA A 74 2.71 10.58 2.50
C ALA A 74 3.21 11.73 1.60
N LEU A 75 2.28 12.48 0.99
CA LEU A 75 2.63 13.64 0.17
C LEU A 75 3.28 14.78 0.97
N THR A 76 2.91 14.96 2.23
CA THR A 76 3.52 15.95 3.13
C THR A 76 4.94 15.54 3.52
N GLU A 77 5.19 14.25 3.77
CA GLU A 77 6.52 13.71 4.09
C GLU A 77 7.54 13.93 2.96
N LEU A 78 7.11 13.91 1.70
CA LEU A 78 7.97 14.22 0.55
C LEU A 78 8.55 15.65 0.59
N SER A 79 8.00 16.54 1.42
CA SER A 79 8.44 17.92 1.59
C SER A 79 8.48 18.70 0.27
N ILE A 80 7.42 18.54 -0.54
CA ILE A 80 7.25 19.20 -1.85
C ILE A 80 6.23 20.34 -1.72
N SER A 81 6.44 21.44 -2.44
CA SER A 81 5.49 22.56 -2.48
C SER A 81 4.38 22.32 -3.53
N ALA A 82 3.13 22.53 -3.14
CA ALA A 82 1.94 22.19 -3.93
C ALA A 82 1.77 22.91 -5.30
N GLY A 83 2.53 23.99 -5.54
CA GLY A 83 2.51 24.72 -6.82
C GLY A 83 3.61 24.32 -7.81
N ARG A 84 4.46 23.33 -7.49
CA ARG A 84 5.59 22.93 -8.34
C ARG A 84 5.39 21.60 -9.06
N VAL A 85 4.34 20.87 -8.73
CA VAL A 85 4.12 19.49 -9.20
C VAL A 85 2.64 19.21 -9.46
N GLU A 86 2.38 18.30 -10.40
CA GLU A 86 1.08 17.63 -10.55
C GLU A 86 1.12 16.29 -9.81
N VAL A 87 0.08 15.97 -9.04
CA VAL A 87 -0.07 14.72 -8.30
C VAL A 87 -0.92 13.75 -9.13
N LEU A 88 -0.33 12.62 -9.53
CA LEU A 88 -1.05 11.57 -10.24
C LEU A 88 -1.49 10.50 -9.24
N LEU A 89 -2.79 10.21 -9.20
CA LEU A 89 -3.42 9.35 -8.20
C LEU A 89 -4.08 8.14 -8.87
N ASP A 90 -4.09 7.00 -8.17
CA ASP A 90 -4.86 5.84 -8.60
C ASP A 90 -6.32 5.92 -8.13
N ALA A 91 -7.23 5.45 -8.97
CA ALA A 91 -8.62 5.11 -8.71
C ALA A 91 -9.27 5.75 -7.47
N GLY A 92 -9.87 6.93 -7.65
CA GLY A 92 -10.75 7.51 -6.62
C GLY A 92 -10.05 8.12 -5.41
N LEU A 93 -8.73 7.94 -5.27
CA LEU A 93 -7.92 8.69 -4.30
C LEU A 93 -7.98 10.19 -4.61
N ARG A 94 -7.94 10.98 -3.53
CA ARG A 94 -7.86 12.44 -3.58
C ARG A 94 -6.94 12.97 -2.48
N VAL A 95 -6.25 14.05 -2.79
CA VAL A 95 -5.45 14.84 -1.85
C VAL A 95 -6.06 16.25 -1.73
N PRO A 96 -5.65 17.11 -0.76
CA PRO A 96 -6.22 18.43 -0.59
C PRO A 96 -6.18 19.27 -1.87
N SER A 97 -7.20 20.09 -2.10
CA SER A 97 -7.40 20.86 -3.34
C SER A 97 -6.29 21.87 -3.66
N LYS A 98 -5.41 22.18 -2.69
CA LYS A 98 -4.20 22.99 -2.92
C LYS A 98 -3.22 22.36 -3.93
N TRP A 99 -3.31 21.04 -4.13
CA TRP A 99 -2.49 20.31 -5.10
C TRP A 99 -3.19 20.23 -6.44
N GLN A 100 -2.46 20.55 -7.52
CA GLN A 100 -2.86 20.14 -8.86
C GLN A 100 -2.82 18.62 -8.92
N GLN A 101 -3.95 17.96 -9.20
CA GLN A 101 -4.06 16.52 -9.12
C GLN A 101 -4.95 15.93 -10.21
N ARG A 102 -4.63 14.70 -10.62
CA ARG A 102 -5.43 13.92 -11.57
C ARG A 102 -5.51 12.46 -11.13
N SER A 103 -6.72 11.90 -11.14
CA SER A 103 -6.93 10.49 -10.83
C SER A 103 -7.10 9.68 -12.11
N PHE A 104 -6.53 8.48 -12.14
CA PHE A 104 -6.59 7.55 -13.26
C PHE A 104 -7.20 6.23 -12.80
N VAL A 105 -8.15 5.71 -13.57
CA VAL A 105 -8.66 4.36 -13.34
C VAL A 105 -7.59 3.37 -13.76
N ARG A 106 -7.17 2.47 -12.85
CA ARG A 106 -6.06 1.54 -13.09
C ARG A 106 -4.77 2.28 -13.43
N GLY A 107 -4.50 3.33 -12.67
CA GLY A 107 -3.32 4.17 -12.85
C GLY A 107 -2.04 3.41 -12.57
N ASP A 108 -2.08 2.48 -11.62
CA ASP A 108 -0.97 1.55 -11.31
C ASP A 108 -0.60 0.63 -12.47
N GLU A 109 -1.54 0.35 -13.38
CA GLU A 109 -1.30 -0.47 -14.57
C GLU A 109 -0.77 0.33 -15.78
N THR A 110 -0.99 1.64 -15.79
CA THR A 110 -0.87 2.48 -16.99
C THR A 110 0.09 3.66 -16.84
N ILE A 111 0.33 4.12 -15.61
CA ILE A 111 1.14 5.29 -15.29
C ILE A 111 2.35 4.87 -14.44
N PRO A 112 3.58 4.99 -14.96
CA PRO A 112 4.78 4.50 -14.28
C PRO A 112 5.00 4.99 -12.84
N VAL A 113 4.76 6.27 -12.56
CA VAL A 113 4.95 6.82 -11.20
C VAL A 113 3.92 6.26 -10.21
N ILE A 114 2.68 6.02 -10.66
CA ILE A 114 1.64 5.39 -9.85
C ILE A 114 2.03 3.93 -9.58
N ALA A 115 2.56 3.24 -10.59
CA ALA A 115 3.07 1.88 -10.45
C ALA A 115 4.18 1.81 -9.38
N LEU A 116 5.19 2.68 -9.43
CA LEU A 116 6.24 2.75 -8.40
C LEU A 116 5.68 3.10 -7.01
N ALA A 117 4.75 4.05 -6.91
CA ALA A 117 4.10 4.37 -5.64
C ALA A 117 3.35 3.17 -5.04
N SER A 118 2.66 2.38 -5.88
CA SER A 118 1.99 1.16 -5.44
C SER A 118 2.96 0.08 -4.94
N ILE A 119 4.16 0.00 -5.52
CA ILE A 119 5.23 -0.88 -5.02
C ILE A 119 5.69 -0.45 -3.64
N VAL A 120 6.00 0.85 -3.47
CA VAL A 120 6.40 1.42 -2.17
C VAL A 120 5.33 1.14 -1.11
N ALA A 121 4.06 1.39 -1.42
CA ALA A 121 2.95 1.11 -0.51
C ALA A 121 2.83 -0.38 -0.17
N LYS A 122 2.92 -1.27 -1.18
CA LYS A 122 2.74 -2.72 -0.97
C LYS A 122 3.86 -3.33 -0.14
N VAL A 123 5.11 -3.03 -0.47
CA VAL A 123 6.28 -3.56 0.26
C VAL A 123 6.30 -3.03 1.68
N SER A 124 6.07 -1.73 1.87
CA SER A 124 6.01 -1.16 3.22
C SER A 124 4.92 -1.82 4.06
N ARG A 125 3.72 -2.03 3.51
CA ARG A 125 2.61 -2.67 4.21
C ARG A 125 2.86 -4.16 4.48
N ASP A 126 3.55 -4.88 3.60
CA ASP A 126 3.88 -6.29 3.82
C ASP A 126 4.89 -6.45 4.96
N ARG A 127 5.97 -5.64 4.95
CA ARG A 127 6.97 -5.61 6.03
C ARG A 127 6.32 -5.29 7.38
N THR A 128 5.46 -4.26 7.44
CA THR A 128 4.71 -3.93 8.67
C THR A 128 3.89 -5.10 9.22
N MET A 129 3.26 -5.91 8.36
CA MET A 129 2.48 -7.06 8.84
C MET A 129 3.34 -8.23 9.28
N GLU A 130 4.53 -8.39 8.70
CA GLU A 130 5.51 -9.37 9.16
C GLU A 130 5.99 -8.99 10.56
N ASP A 131 6.33 -7.72 10.78
CA ASP A 131 6.73 -7.19 12.09
C ASP A 131 5.63 -7.38 13.13
N LEU A 132 4.39 -7.00 12.78
CA LEU A 132 3.23 -7.17 13.66
C LEU A 132 2.91 -8.64 13.95
N SER A 133 3.31 -9.57 13.09
CA SER A 133 3.01 -10.97 13.35
C SER A 133 3.69 -11.50 14.61
N SER A 134 4.89 -11.02 14.91
CA SER A 134 5.57 -11.37 16.16
C SER A 134 4.80 -10.89 17.41
N GLN A 135 4.22 -9.70 17.33
CA GLN A 135 3.43 -9.09 18.42
C GLN A 135 2.04 -9.71 18.56
N TYR A 136 1.48 -10.17 17.44
CA TYR A 136 0.15 -10.77 17.35
C TYR A 136 0.25 -12.22 16.85
N ALA A 137 1.10 -13.00 17.49
CA ALA A 137 1.45 -14.37 17.09
C ALA A 137 0.26 -15.30 16.76
N PRO A 138 -0.88 -15.27 17.49
CA PRO A 138 -2.02 -16.15 17.19
C PRO A 138 -2.63 -15.95 15.79
N TYR A 139 -2.37 -14.81 15.14
CA TYR A 139 -2.99 -14.42 13.89
C TYR A 139 -2.16 -14.76 12.65
N HIS A 140 -0.85 -15.02 12.77
CA HIS A 140 0.04 -15.38 11.66
C HIS A 140 -0.02 -14.37 10.48
N PHE A 141 0.10 -13.09 10.79
CA PHE A 141 -0.03 -12.01 9.82
C PHE A 141 1.02 -12.04 8.69
N GLU A 142 2.17 -12.67 8.90
CA GLU A 142 3.19 -12.88 7.88
C GLU A 142 2.66 -13.70 6.70
N ALA A 143 1.69 -14.60 6.91
CA ALA A 143 1.19 -15.47 5.85
C ALA A 143 0.16 -14.79 4.94
N HIS A 144 -0.66 -13.89 5.48
CA HIS A 144 -1.81 -13.32 4.76
C HIS A 144 -1.95 -11.81 4.89
N LYS A 145 -1.02 -11.11 5.55
CA LYS A 145 -0.93 -9.65 5.65
C LYS A 145 -2.22 -8.98 6.18
N GLY A 146 -3.01 -9.71 6.96
CA GLY A 146 -4.31 -9.28 7.47
C GLY A 146 -5.50 -9.45 6.52
N TYR A 147 -5.32 -9.96 5.30
CA TYR A 147 -6.44 -10.33 4.44
C TYR A 147 -7.31 -11.40 5.11
N GLY A 148 -8.62 -11.33 4.90
CA GLY A 148 -9.62 -12.23 5.51
C GLY A 148 -9.61 -13.64 4.94
N THR A 149 -8.45 -14.30 4.85
CA THR A 149 -8.31 -15.69 4.39
C THR A 149 -8.97 -16.66 5.36
N LEU A 150 -9.16 -17.92 4.95
CA LEU A 150 -9.69 -18.95 5.85
C LEU A 150 -8.80 -19.13 7.10
N ALA A 151 -7.48 -19.08 6.94
CA ALA A 151 -6.52 -19.15 8.04
C ALA A 151 -6.73 -17.99 9.04
N HIS A 152 -6.85 -16.76 8.53
CA HIS A 152 -7.04 -15.58 9.36
C HIS A 152 -8.38 -15.62 10.11
N ARG A 153 -9.47 -15.98 9.44
CA ARG A 153 -10.79 -16.11 10.08
C ARG A 153 -10.80 -17.18 11.17
N ARG A 154 -10.06 -18.28 10.98
CA ARG A 154 -9.89 -19.31 12.02
C ARG A 154 -9.09 -18.80 13.21
N ALA A 155 -8.04 -18.01 12.98
CA ALA A 155 -7.30 -17.37 14.06
C ALA A 155 -8.20 -16.42 14.86
N ILE A 156 -8.97 -15.56 14.20
CA ILE A 156 -9.95 -14.66 14.84
C ILE A 156 -10.99 -15.46 15.64
N SER A 157 -11.48 -16.57 15.09
CA SER A 157 -12.47 -17.41 15.79
C SER A 157 -11.92 -18.00 17.10
N ARG A 158 -10.61 -18.27 17.18
CA ARG A 158 -9.95 -18.82 18.38
C ARG A 158 -9.48 -17.73 19.36
N ALA A 159 -8.84 -16.68 18.85
CA ALA A 159 -8.15 -15.67 19.65
C ALA A 159 -8.97 -14.39 19.89
N GLY A 160 -10.12 -14.23 19.22
CA GLY A 160 -10.88 -12.99 19.19
C GLY A 160 -10.36 -12.01 18.15
N LEU A 161 -10.84 -10.76 18.20
CA LEU A 161 -10.27 -9.65 17.45
C LEU A 161 -9.17 -8.98 18.28
N SER A 162 -8.12 -8.50 17.62
CA SER A 162 -7.09 -7.63 18.21
C SER A 162 -7.30 -6.17 17.85
N GLU A 163 -6.53 -5.26 18.48
CA GLU A 163 -6.61 -3.81 18.27
C GLU A 163 -6.32 -3.37 16.82
N ILE A 164 -5.56 -4.17 16.07
CA ILE A 164 -5.23 -3.88 14.67
C ILE A 164 -6.25 -4.43 13.66
N HIS A 165 -7.33 -5.07 14.14
CA HIS A 165 -8.44 -5.48 13.29
C HIS A 165 -9.41 -4.33 13.05
N ARG A 166 -9.84 -4.18 11.79
CA ARG A 166 -10.92 -3.27 11.40
C ARG A 166 -12.26 -3.92 11.75
N THR A 167 -12.78 -3.62 12.92
CA THR A 167 -14.00 -4.22 13.47
C THR A 167 -15.20 -4.01 12.56
N SER A 168 -15.27 -2.87 11.86
CA SER A 168 -16.35 -2.56 10.91
C SER A 168 -16.42 -3.56 9.74
N PHE A 169 -15.30 -4.20 9.39
CA PHE A 169 -15.20 -5.22 8.33
C PHE A 169 -15.42 -6.66 8.84
N CYS A 170 -15.59 -6.84 10.15
CA CYS A 170 -15.64 -8.16 10.80
C CYS A 170 -17.05 -8.60 11.23
N ARG A 171 -18.10 -7.82 10.90
CA ARG A 171 -19.49 -8.05 11.35
C ARG A 171 -20.07 -9.42 11.00
N GLY A 172 -19.55 -10.10 9.97
CA GLY A 172 -19.98 -11.43 9.55
C GLY A 172 -19.18 -12.60 10.13
N LEU A 173 -18.19 -12.35 11.01
CA LEU A 173 -17.35 -13.40 11.55
C LEU A 173 -17.99 -14.07 12.77
N ARG A 174 -18.02 -15.41 12.78
CA ARG A 174 -18.36 -16.20 13.96
C ARG A 174 -17.15 -16.24 14.90
N ILE A 175 -17.15 -15.35 15.88
CA ILE A 175 -16.15 -15.36 16.96
C ILE A 175 -16.57 -16.44 17.95
N GLY A 176 -15.71 -17.44 18.17
CA GLY A 176 -15.99 -18.51 19.13
C GLY A 176 -16.13 -17.95 20.55
N PRO A 177 -16.80 -18.67 21.47
CA PRO A 177 -16.82 -18.27 22.87
C PRO A 177 -15.37 -18.14 23.37
N LYS A 178 -15.04 -17.04 24.04
CA LYS A 178 -13.73 -16.88 24.68
C LYS A 178 -13.53 -18.09 25.61
N SER A 179 -12.47 -18.85 25.40
CA SER A 179 -12.00 -19.81 26.41
C SER A 179 -11.61 -19.00 27.63
N VAL A 180 -12.38 -19.15 28.71
CA VAL A 180 -12.11 -18.59 30.04
C VAL A 180 -10.85 -19.24 30.60
#